data_AF-A0A437JKN2-F1
#
_entry.id   AF-A0A437JKN2-F1
#
_cell.length_a   1.000
_cell.length_b   1.000
_cell.length_c   1.000
_cell.angle_alpha   90.00
_cell.angle_beta   90.00
_cell.angle_gamma   90.00
#
_symmetry.space_group_name_H-M   'P 1'
#
loop_
_entity.id
_entity.type
_entity.pdbx_description
1 polymer ?
#
loop_
_entity_poly.entity_id
_entity_poly.type
_entity_poly.pdbx_seq_one_letter_code
_entity_poly.pdbx_strand_id
1 'polypeptide(L)'
;MWRLMVPKARHIVALIVFASLLFAVLYFTERHSDSYKAAERFLASDARVASVVGPVTRVEFKFWEGFQAVSSSNGGEAQYTFEVNGSKGSSIIEVHLRSSSGVWRVVTADVRAVDGSTSRIVGMTLVPAAVPLG
;
A
#
# COMPACT_ATOMS: atom_id res chain seq x y z
N MET A 1 -46.92 1.41 -2.35
CA MET A 1 -46.58 0.45 -1.26
C MET A 1 -45.37 -0.36 -1.70
N TRP A 2 -44.16 -0.04 -1.24
CA TRP A 2 -42.95 -0.79 -1.56
C TRP A 2 -42.97 -2.10 -0.75
N ARG A 3 -43.17 -3.25 -1.41
CA ARG A 3 -42.90 -4.55 -0.79
C ARG A 3 -41.39 -4.66 -0.62
N LEU A 4 -40.90 -4.42 0.59
CA LEU A 4 -39.54 -4.77 0.98
C LEU A 4 -39.39 -6.28 0.76
N MET A 5 -38.68 -6.66 -0.30
CA MET A 5 -38.32 -8.05 -0.56
C MET A 5 -37.48 -8.53 0.61
N VAL A 6 -38.05 -9.39 1.46
CA VAL A 6 -37.28 -10.03 2.53
C VAL A 6 -36.21 -10.89 1.87
N PRO A 7 -34.91 -10.58 2.06
CA PRO A 7 -33.85 -11.34 1.42
C PRO A 7 -33.87 -12.76 1.97
N LYS A 8 -34.19 -13.73 1.11
CA LYS A 8 -34.07 -15.15 1.46
C LYS A 8 -32.61 -15.48 1.78
N ALA A 9 -32.36 -16.43 2.67
CA ALA A 9 -31.02 -16.86 3.09
C ALA A 9 -30.04 -17.07 1.91
N ARG A 10 -30.52 -17.62 0.79
CA ARG A 10 -29.72 -17.78 -0.44
C ARG A 10 -29.11 -16.47 -1.00
N HIS A 11 -29.81 -15.35 -0.87
CA HIS A 11 -29.29 -14.05 -1.32
C HIS A 11 -28.25 -13.50 -0.34
N ILE A 12 -28.41 -13.77 0.96
CA ILE A 12 -27.41 -13.42 1.98
C ILE A 12 -26.14 -14.22 1.74
N VAL A 13 -26.25 -15.53 1.53
CA VAL A 13 -25.11 -16.40 1.20
C VAL A 13 -24.44 -15.95 -0.10
N ALA A 14 -25.21 -15.69 -1.16
CA ALA A 14 -24.68 -15.19 -2.41
C ALA A 14 -23.94 -13.84 -2.25
N LEU A 15 -24.48 -12.93 -1.43
CA LEU A 15 -23.85 -11.64 -1.15
C LEU A 15 -22.55 -11.79 -0.36
N ILE A 16 -22.49 -12.69 0.63
CA ILE A 16 -21.26 -12.99 1.38
C ILE A 16 -20.19 -13.57 0.46
N VAL A 17 -20.55 -14.52 -0.40
CA VAL A 17 -19.62 -15.14 -1.36
C VAL A 17 -19.12 -14.10 -2.36
N PHE A 18 -20.04 -13.30 -2.92
CA PHE A 18 -19.70 -12.23 -3.85
C PHE A 18 -18.79 -11.18 -3.22
N ALA A 19 -19.11 -10.71 -2.01
CA ALA A 19 -18.29 -9.75 -1.29
C ALA A 19 -16.89 -10.30 -0.99
N SER A 20 -16.79 -11.57 -0.57
CA SER A 20 -15.51 -12.24 -0.32
C SER A 20 -14.66 -12.35 -1.59
N LEU A 21 -15.27 -12.73 -2.72
CA LEU A 21 -14.59 -12.82 -4.01
C LEU A 21 -14.13 -11.46 -4.51
N LEU A 22 -15.01 -10.45 -4.47
CA LEU A 22 -14.68 -9.09 -4.84
C LEU A 22 -13.51 -8.56 -4.01
N PHE A 23 -13.54 -8.83 -2.70
CA PHE A 23 -12.47 -8.43 -1.79
C PHE A 23 -11.13 -9.08 -2.15
N ALA A 24 -11.13 -10.39 -2.40
CA ALA A 24 -9.92 -11.09 -2.83
C ALA A 24 -9.37 -10.50 -4.14
N VAL A 25 -10.22 -10.27 -5.14
CA VAL A 25 -9.81 -9.69 -6.43
C VAL A 25 -9.20 -8.32 -6.25
N LEU A 26 -9.82 -7.42 -5.48
CA LEU A 26 -9.29 -6.09 -5.22
C LEU A 26 -7.93 -6.15 -4.50
N TYR A 27 -7.82 -6.99 -3.48
CA TYR A 27 -6.58 -7.16 -2.73
C TYR A 27 -5.42 -7.65 -3.61
N PHE A 28 -5.67 -8.67 -4.45
CA PHE A 28 -4.66 -9.18 -5.38
C PHE A 28 -4.30 -8.16 -6.45
N THR A 29 -5.30 -7.50 -7.04
CA THR A 29 -5.08 -6.47 -8.08
C THR A 29 -4.19 -5.36 -7.55
N GLU A 30 -4.45 -4.90 -6.32
CA GLU A 30 -3.67 -3.83 -5.71
C GLU A 30 -2.22 -4.23 -5.46
N ARG A 31 -1.97 -5.45 -4.94
CA ARG A 31 -0.62 -5.98 -4.73
C ARG A 31 0.18 -6.18 -6.03
N HIS A 32 -0.51 -6.33 -7.17
CA HIS A 32 0.15 -6.45 -8.46
C HIS A 32 0.41 -5.11 -9.16
N SER A 33 -0.12 -4.00 -8.63
CA SER A 33 0.07 -2.66 -9.18
C SER A 33 1.53 -2.20 -9.12
N ASP A 34 1.93 -1.37 -10.08
CA ASP A 34 3.29 -0.83 -10.14
C ASP A 34 3.58 0.14 -8.98
N SER A 35 2.55 0.86 -8.53
CA SER A 35 2.61 1.73 -7.36
C SER A 35 2.89 0.96 -6.07
N TYR A 36 2.22 -0.18 -5.87
CA TYR A 36 2.48 -1.06 -4.73
C TYR A 36 3.92 -1.60 -4.75
N LYS A 37 4.37 -2.13 -5.88
CA LYS A 37 5.74 -2.66 -6.03
C LYS A 37 6.80 -1.58 -5.83
N ALA A 38 6.54 -0.34 -6.28
CA ALA A 38 7.44 0.78 -6.04
C ALA A 38 7.55 1.11 -4.54
N ALA A 39 6.43 1.09 -3.82
CA ALA A 39 6.40 1.30 -2.37
C ALA A 39 7.15 0.18 -1.62
N GLU A 40 6.87 -1.08 -1.95
CA GLU A 40 7.52 -2.25 -1.33
C GLU A 40 9.04 -2.24 -1.55
N ARG A 41 9.49 -1.93 -2.78
CA ARG A 41 10.92 -1.78 -3.08
C ARG A 41 11.57 -0.66 -2.28
N PHE A 42 10.90 0.49 -2.15
CA PHE A 42 11.40 1.59 -1.35
C PHE A 42 11.57 1.17 0.12
N LEU A 43 10.56 0.54 0.71
CA LEU A 43 10.61 0.08 2.10
C LEU A 43 11.70 -0.97 2.33
N ALA A 44 11.91 -1.89 1.39
CA ALA A 44 12.91 -2.94 1.51
C ALA A 44 14.36 -2.45 1.31
N SER A 45 14.57 -1.42 0.48
CA SER A 45 15.92 -1.01 0.02
C SER A 45 16.42 0.32 0.59
N ASP A 46 15.54 1.20 1.09
CA ASP A 46 15.95 2.53 1.52
C ASP A 46 16.65 2.50 2.87
N ALA A 47 17.90 2.97 2.90
CA ALA A 47 18.73 3.00 4.10
C ALA A 47 18.13 3.84 5.24
N ARG A 48 17.25 4.80 4.94
CA ARG A 48 16.55 5.63 5.94
C ARG A 48 15.39 4.88 6.58
N VAL A 49 14.77 3.93 5.86
CA VAL A 49 13.81 3.00 6.47
C VAL A 49 14.58 2.03 7.37
N ALA A 50 15.66 1.45 6.85
CA ALA A 50 16.51 0.53 7.63
C ALA A 50 17.17 1.18 8.85
N SER A 51 17.43 2.50 8.85
CA SER A 51 17.98 3.19 10.02
C SER A 51 16.98 3.21 11.18
N VAL A 52 15.68 3.31 10.88
CA VAL A 52 14.58 3.34 11.85
C VAL A 52 14.23 1.94 12.34
N VAL A 53 13.88 1.01 11.45
CA VAL A 53 13.41 -0.34 11.83
C VAL A 53 14.52 -1.40 11.94
N GLY A 54 15.76 -1.07 11.55
CA GLY A 54 16.82 -2.05 11.34
C GLY A 54 16.69 -2.74 9.97
N PRO A 55 17.57 -3.70 9.63
CA PRO A 55 17.40 -4.54 8.46
C PRO A 55 15.98 -5.11 8.36
N VAL A 56 15.29 -4.80 7.27
CA VAL A 56 13.90 -5.18 7.05
C VAL A 56 13.81 -6.67 6.80
N THR A 57 13.01 -7.36 7.62
CA THR A 57 12.77 -8.80 7.50
C THR A 57 11.41 -9.11 6.88
N ARG A 58 10.41 -8.23 7.08
CA ARG A 58 9.06 -8.43 6.57
C ARG A 58 8.37 -7.09 6.31
N VAL A 59 7.70 -7.00 5.17
CA VAL A 59 6.80 -5.89 4.81
C VAL A 59 5.40 -6.46 4.65
N GLU A 60 4.45 -5.96 5.42
CA GLU A 60 3.05 -6.41 5.41
C GLU A 60 2.12 -5.27 5.04
N PHE A 61 1.32 -5.47 3.99
CA PHE A 61 0.38 -4.47 3.54
C PHE A 61 -0.86 -4.37 4.44
N LYS A 62 -1.09 -3.20 5.02
CA LYS A 62 -2.27 -2.90 5.84
C LYS A 62 -3.34 -2.23 4.99
N PHE A 63 -4.00 -3.05 4.16
CA PHE A 63 -5.06 -2.58 3.24
C PHE A 63 -6.14 -1.73 3.95
N TRP A 64 -6.48 -2.06 5.20
CA TRP A 64 -7.57 -1.41 5.94
C TRP A 64 -7.15 -0.19 6.77
N GLU A 65 -5.86 0.01 7.05
CA GLU A 65 -5.39 1.08 7.96
C GLU A 65 -4.95 2.36 7.25
N GLY A 66 -5.16 2.47 5.93
CA GLY A 66 -4.88 3.74 5.24
C GLY A 66 -4.66 3.66 3.73
N PHE A 67 -5.27 2.70 3.03
CA PHE A 67 -5.28 2.76 1.57
C PHE A 67 -6.11 3.96 1.09
N GLN A 68 -5.46 4.94 0.47
CA GLN A 68 -6.11 6.03 -0.25
C GLN A 68 -5.50 6.12 -1.65
N ALA A 69 -6.26 5.74 -2.67
CA ALA A 69 -5.89 5.97 -4.06
C ALA A 69 -6.62 7.21 -4.57
N VAL A 70 -5.88 8.26 -4.92
CA VAL A 70 -6.42 9.48 -5.53
C VAL A 70 -5.91 9.54 -6.97
N SER A 71 -6.77 9.20 -7.92
CA SER A 71 -6.45 9.38 -9.33
C SER A 71 -6.76 10.82 -9.75
N SER A 72 -5.75 11.60 -10.14
CA SER A 72 -5.94 12.90 -10.78
C SER A 72 -5.65 12.81 -12.28
N SER A 73 -6.32 13.64 -13.08
CA SER A 73 -6.27 13.59 -14.55
C SER A 73 -4.89 13.86 -15.18
N ASN A 74 -3.93 14.41 -14.42
CA ASN A 74 -2.57 14.74 -14.87
C ASN A 74 -1.45 13.96 -14.15
N GLY A 75 -1.82 12.95 -13.35
CA GLY A 75 -0.88 12.15 -12.57
C GLY A 75 -1.62 11.39 -11.46
N GLY A 76 -1.37 10.09 -11.35
CA GLY A 76 -1.93 9.28 -10.27
C GLY A 76 -1.22 9.56 -8.95
N GLU A 77 -1.97 9.61 -7.85
CA GLU A 77 -1.44 9.56 -6.48
C GLU A 77 -1.91 8.26 -5.83
N ALA A 78 -1.01 7.64 -5.07
CA ALA A 78 -1.31 6.42 -4.36
C ALA A 78 -0.73 6.51 -2.95
N GLN A 79 -1.50 6.08 -1.97
CA GLN A 79 -1.10 6.07 -0.58
C GLN A 79 -1.34 4.66 -0.02
N TYR A 80 -0.30 4.11 0.58
CA TYR A 80 -0.31 2.77 1.14
C TYR A 80 0.22 2.78 2.57
N THR A 81 -0.48 2.05 3.44
CA THR A 81 0.00 1.79 4.79
C THR A 81 0.62 0.40 4.85
N PHE A 82 1.84 0.32 5.37
CA PHE A 82 2.57 -0.92 5.57
C PHE A 82 2.96 -1.08 7.04
N GLU A 83 2.93 -2.31 7.52
CA GLU A 83 3.66 -2.70 8.71
C GLU A 83 5.01 -3.27 8.29
N VAL A 84 6.09 -2.63 8.72
CA VAL A 84 7.45 -3.03 8.40
C VAL A 84 8.13 -3.54 9.66
N ASN A 85 8.49 -4.82 9.63
CA ASN A 85 9.24 -5.46 10.70
C ASN A 85 10.72 -5.51 10.30
N GLY A 86 11.57 -5.05 11.21
CA GLY A 86 13.01 -5.18 11.11
C GLY A 86 13.63 -5.63 12.43
N SER A 87 14.96 -5.74 12.45
CA SER A 87 15.66 -6.25 13.63
C SER A 87 15.54 -5.38 14.89
N LYS A 88 15.15 -4.09 14.75
CA LYS A 88 14.96 -3.16 15.88
C LYS A 88 13.51 -3.09 16.35
N GLY A 89 12.56 -3.63 15.59
CA GLY A 89 11.13 -3.61 15.93
C GLY A 89 10.21 -3.55 14.70
N SER A 90 8.92 -3.37 14.98
CA SER A 90 7.88 -3.15 13.97
C SER A 90 7.52 -1.67 13.90
N SER A 91 7.31 -1.12 12.71
CA SER A 91 6.80 0.25 12.53
C SER A 91 5.72 0.29 11.47
N ILE A 92 4.76 1.20 11.64
CA ILE A 92 3.76 1.49 10.61
C ILE A 92 4.31 2.59 9.72
N ILE A 93 4.40 2.33 8.41
CA ILE A 93 4.94 3.25 7.43
C ILE A 93 3.87 3.55 6.39
N GLU A 94 3.52 4.82 6.28
CA GLU A 94 2.56 5.35 5.33
C GLU A 94 3.33 5.95 4.15
N VAL A 95 3.21 5.33 2.98
CA VAL A 95 3.98 5.68 1.78
C VAL A 95 3.08 6.40 0.79
N HIS A 96 3.45 7.63 0.45
CA HIS A 96 2.80 8.45 -0.55
C HIS A 96 3.59 8.40 -1.86
N LEU A 97 2.92 8.03 -2.93
CA LEU A 97 3.49 7.94 -4.27
C LEU A 97 2.77 8.87 -5.22
N ARG A 98 3.52 9.36 -6.19
CA ARG A 98 3.00 10.10 -7.34
C ARG A 98 3.53 9.49 -8.62
N SER A 99 2.64 9.30 -9.59
CA SER A 99 2.98 8.94 -10.95
C SER A 99 3.33 10.17 -11.75
N SER A 100 4.47 10.13 -12.43
CA SER A 100 4.85 11.14 -13.42
C SER A 100 5.43 10.44 -14.64
N SER A 101 4.79 10.67 -15.80
CA SER A 101 5.09 10.03 -17.08
C SER A 101 5.02 8.49 -17.04
N GLY A 102 4.00 7.95 -16.35
CA GLY A 102 3.80 6.50 -16.21
C GLY A 102 4.71 5.82 -15.19
N VAL A 103 5.60 6.56 -14.52
CA VAL A 103 6.51 6.03 -13.49
C VAL A 103 6.06 6.49 -12.11
N TRP A 104 5.76 5.52 -11.25
CA TRP A 104 5.45 5.74 -9.83
C TRP A 104 6.70 6.02 -9.01
N ARG A 105 6.64 7.06 -8.18
CA ARG A 105 7.75 7.49 -7.32
C ARG A 105 7.24 7.77 -5.93
N VAL A 106 7.99 7.35 -4.92
CA VAL A 106 7.72 7.70 -3.52
C VAL A 106 8.06 9.18 -3.32
N VAL A 107 7.07 9.96 -2.91
CA VAL A 107 7.21 11.39 -2.61
C VAL A 107 7.53 11.56 -1.13
N THR A 108 6.77 10.89 -0.25
CA THR A 108 7.03 10.87 1.19
C THR A 108 6.70 9.51 1.79
N ALA A 109 7.40 9.15 2.86
CA ALA A 109 7.07 8.03 3.71
C ALA A 109 7.05 8.50 5.17
N ASP A 110 5.91 8.38 5.81
CA ASP A 110 5.70 8.77 7.20
C ASP A 110 5.81 7.52 8.08
N VAL A 111 6.86 7.47 8.90
CA VAL A 111 7.18 6.33 9.75
C VAL A 111 6.67 6.61 11.16
N ARG A 112 5.76 5.77 11.66
CA ARG A 112 5.30 5.76 13.04
C ARG A 112 5.95 4.58 13.75
N ALA A 113 6.89 4.88 14.64
CA ALA A 113 7.53 3.89 15.47
C ALA A 113 6.63 3.49 16.65
N VAL A 114 6.91 2.34 17.27
CA VAL A 114 6.14 1.80 18.41
C VAL A 114 6.13 2.75 19.62
N ASP A 115 7.17 3.56 19.77
CA ASP A 115 7.28 4.56 20.83
C ASP A 115 6.40 5.80 20.61
N GLY A 116 5.63 5.84 19.52
CA GLY A 116 4.77 6.96 19.14
C GLY A 116 5.50 8.09 18.43
N SER A 117 6.82 7.99 18.23
CA SER A 117 7.55 8.96 17.44
C SER A 117 7.18 8.85 15.96
N THR A 118 6.97 10.00 15.31
CA THR A 118 6.68 10.08 13.88
C THR A 118 7.87 10.74 13.17
N SER A 119 8.45 10.04 12.20
CA SER A 119 9.56 10.51 11.38
C SER A 119 9.14 10.54 9.92
N ARG A 120 9.31 11.69 9.26
CA ARG A 120 8.98 11.85 7.84
C ARG A 120 10.24 11.68 6.99
N ILE A 121 10.20 10.70 6.09
CA ILE A 121 11.24 10.44 5.10
C ILE A 121 10.78 11.02 3.76
N VAL A 122 11.47 12.06 3.28
CA VAL A 122 11.16 12.66 1.97
C VAL A 122 11.84 11.86 0.87
N GLY A 123 11.06 11.30 -0.05
CA GLY A 123 11.56 10.55 -1.19
C GLY A 123 12.14 11.50 -2.25
N MET A 124 13.47 11.53 -2.34
CA MET A 124 14.22 12.06 -3.50
C MET A 124 15.14 10.97 -4.06
N THR A 125 14.68 9.71 -4.09
CA THR A 125 15.52 8.62 -4.61
C THR A 125 15.11 8.34 -6.05
N LEU A 126 15.97 8.75 -6.99
CA LEU A 126 15.93 8.35 -8.39
C LEU A 126 16.23 6.85 -8.47
N VAL A 127 15.21 6.00 -8.27
CA VAL A 127 15.34 4.58 -8.61
C VAL A 127 14.92 4.44 -10.08
N PRO A 128 15.85 4.24 -11.02
CA PRO A 128 15.48 3.99 -12.41
C PRO A 128 14.63 2.72 -12.44
N ALA A 129 13.47 2.82 -13.11
CA ALA A 129 12.72 1.65 -13.51
C ALA A 129 13.67 0.71 -14.25
N ALA A 130 13.66 -0.56 -13.84
CA ALA A 130 14.54 -1.61 -14.34
C ALA A 130 14.84 -1.47 -15.84
N VAL A 131 16.14 -1.42 -16.16
CA VAL A 131 16.64 -1.61 -17.52
C VAL A 131 16.16 -2.99 -17.99
N PRO A 132 15.44 -3.09 -19.12
CA PRO A 132 15.15 -4.40 -19.69
C PRO A 132 16.48 -5.03 -20.10
N LEU A 133 16.81 -6.16 -19.46
CA LEU A 133 17.90 -7.02 -19.92
C LEU A 133 17.35 -7.89 -21.05
N GLY A 134 17.87 -7.67 -22.26
CA GLY A 134 17.79 -8.63 -23.37
C GLY A 134 16.58 -8.50 -24.27
#